data_AF-A0A960SPN2-F1
#
_entry.id   AF-A0A960SPN2-F1
#
_cell.length_a   1.000
_cell.length_b   1.000
_cell.length_c   1.000
_cell.angle_alpha   90.00
_cell.angle_beta   90.00
_cell.angle_gamma   90.00
#
_symmetry.space_group_name_H-M   'P 1'
#
loop_
_entity.id
_entity.type
_entity.pdbx_description
1 polymer ?
#
loop_
_entity_poly.entity_id
_entity_poly.type
_entity_poly.pdbx_seq_one_letter_code
_entity_poly.pdbx_strand_id
1 'polypeptide(L)'
;PRSLLEPPMAFILSAQREPDFLGAAFEHYRAYLAAHAEAFPAGAFALATSDWYFDFRDHRCPHDAWLESLSVNEPASGERNECRATEIRVRLLGAYHDGFIEFRYSRVFRYTMAAPAAERGLGDWLYDEFRVSPDGRVIHEIEWAGFGEGPESRWLIEASDVEFEWIPS
;
A
#
# COMPACT_ATOMS: atom_id res chain seq x y z
N PRO A 1 -2.84 6.52 27.94
CA PRO A 1 -2.41 5.41 27.05
C PRO A 1 -3.60 4.85 26.29
N ARG A 2 -3.81 5.32 25.04
CA ARG A 2 -4.77 4.67 24.14
C ARG A 2 -4.16 3.34 23.68
N SER A 3 -4.98 2.29 23.72
CA SER A 3 -4.66 0.92 23.34
C SER A 3 -3.94 0.86 21.99
N LEU A 4 -2.78 0.21 21.95
CA LEU A 4 -2.05 -0.16 20.73
C LEU A 4 -2.62 -1.45 20.09
N LEU A 5 -3.87 -1.82 20.40
CA LEU A 5 -4.47 -3.12 20.06
C LEU A 5 -5.88 -3.04 19.47
N GLU A 6 -6.39 -1.85 19.12
CA GLU A 6 -7.48 -1.86 18.13
C GLU A 6 -6.82 -1.96 16.76
N PRO A 7 -6.98 -3.08 16.03
CA PRO A 7 -6.54 -3.10 14.65
C PRO A 7 -7.24 -1.93 13.97
N PRO A 8 -6.52 -1.08 13.20
CA PRO A 8 -7.20 -0.09 12.38
C PRO A 8 -8.25 -0.86 11.56
N MET A 9 -9.50 -0.38 11.54
CA MET A 9 -10.54 -0.99 10.71
C MET A 9 -10.00 -1.09 9.29
N ALA A 10 -9.64 -2.29 8.86
CA ALA A 10 -9.40 -2.56 7.46
C ALA A 10 -10.71 -2.94 6.80
N PHE A 11 -10.84 -2.56 5.54
CA PHE A 11 -12.06 -2.70 4.78
C PHE A 11 -11.94 -3.87 3.81
N ILE A 12 -10.85 -3.94 3.04
CA ILE A 12 -10.71 -4.88 1.92
C ILE A 12 -9.64 -5.97 2.11
N LEU A 13 -8.88 -5.94 3.21
CA LEU A 13 -7.88 -6.96 3.54
C LEU A 13 -8.54 -8.30 3.91
N SER A 14 -7.95 -9.42 3.48
CA SER A 14 -8.61 -10.73 3.44
C SER A 14 -8.94 -11.27 4.84
N ALA A 15 -8.03 -11.13 5.82
CA ALA A 15 -8.25 -11.54 7.21
C ALA A 15 -9.38 -10.77 7.92
N GLN A 16 -9.78 -9.61 7.39
CA GLN A 16 -10.81 -8.74 7.96
C GLN A 16 -12.06 -8.68 7.08
N ARG A 17 -12.05 -9.37 5.94
CA ARG A 17 -13.18 -9.50 5.04
C ARG A 17 -14.14 -10.58 5.55
N GLU A 18 -15.43 -10.26 5.64
CA GLU A 18 -16.43 -11.32 5.81
C GLU A 18 -16.41 -12.22 4.55
N PRO A 19 -16.28 -13.56 4.70
CA PRO A 19 -16.03 -14.49 3.59
C PRO A 19 -16.97 -14.35 2.39
N ASP A 20 -18.20 -13.87 2.61
CA ASP A 20 -19.26 -13.84 1.61
C ASP A 20 -19.55 -12.43 1.02
N PHE A 21 -18.82 -11.37 1.40
CA PHE A 21 -19.20 -9.98 1.05
C PHE A 21 -18.05 -9.09 0.57
N LEU A 22 -17.31 -9.54 -0.44
CA LEU A 22 -16.36 -8.71 -1.20
C LEU A 22 -16.97 -7.36 -1.66
N GLY A 23 -18.20 -7.38 -2.18
CA GLY A 23 -18.88 -6.16 -2.62
C GLY A 23 -19.11 -5.16 -1.48
N ALA A 24 -19.60 -5.63 -0.33
CA ALA A 24 -19.86 -4.76 0.81
C ALA A 24 -18.58 -4.15 1.41
N ALA A 25 -17.49 -4.92 1.40
CA ALA A 25 -16.16 -4.44 1.81
C ALA A 25 -15.70 -3.23 0.97
N PHE A 26 -15.82 -3.33 -0.37
CA PHE A 26 -15.50 -2.23 -1.28
C PHE A 26 -16.47 -1.05 -1.14
N GLU A 27 -17.76 -1.29 -0.87
CA GLU A 27 -18.72 -0.22 -0.60
C GLU A 27 -18.38 0.55 0.69
N HIS A 28 -18.05 -0.15 1.77
CA HIS A 28 -17.60 0.48 3.01
C HIS A 28 -16.31 1.27 2.81
N TYR A 29 -15.36 0.72 2.05
CA TYR A 29 -14.12 1.43 1.73
C TYR A 29 -14.38 2.70 0.93
N ARG A 30 -15.25 2.65 -0.10
CA ARG A 30 -15.66 3.84 -0.87
C ARG A 30 -16.35 4.88 0.02
N ALA A 31 -17.21 4.46 0.93
CA ALA A 31 -17.85 5.35 1.89
C ALA A 31 -16.83 6.00 2.83
N TYR A 32 -15.84 5.23 3.28
CA TYR A 32 -14.72 5.74 4.07
C TYR A 32 -13.92 6.81 3.31
N LEU A 33 -13.52 6.53 2.06
CA LEU A 33 -12.80 7.49 1.21
C LEU A 33 -13.60 8.79 1.04
N ALA A 34 -14.90 8.69 0.75
CA ALA A 34 -15.78 9.85 0.60
C ALA A 34 -15.88 10.69 1.88
N ALA A 35 -15.98 10.05 3.04
CA ALA A 35 -16.06 10.73 4.34
C ALA A 35 -14.75 11.43 4.75
N HIS A 36 -13.61 11.01 4.19
CA HIS A 36 -12.28 11.53 4.55
C HIS A 36 -11.59 12.29 3.41
N ALA A 37 -12.31 12.61 2.33
CA ALA A 37 -11.74 13.20 1.11
C ALA A 37 -10.90 14.47 1.38
N GLU A 38 -11.34 15.33 2.30
CA GLU A 38 -10.62 16.58 2.63
C GLU A 38 -9.34 16.35 3.45
N ALA A 39 -9.23 15.23 4.17
CA ALA A 39 -8.09 14.93 5.03
C ALA A 39 -7.04 14.04 4.35
N PHE A 40 -7.39 13.48 3.20
CA PHE A 40 -6.59 12.50 2.49
C PHE A 40 -5.44 13.16 1.73
N PRO A 41 -4.20 12.62 1.79
CA PRO A 41 -3.14 13.03 0.89
C PRO A 41 -3.54 12.82 -0.57
N ALA A 42 -3.16 13.76 -1.44
CA ALA A 42 -3.71 13.87 -2.78
C ALA A 42 -3.37 12.67 -3.67
N GLY A 43 -2.11 12.19 -3.61
CA GLY A 43 -1.67 11.04 -4.38
C GLY A 43 -2.39 9.76 -3.94
N ALA A 44 -2.44 9.53 -2.63
CA ALA A 44 -3.18 8.40 -2.05
C ALA A 44 -4.66 8.40 -2.44
N PHE A 45 -5.33 9.55 -2.34
CA PHE A 45 -6.74 9.68 -2.71
C PHE A 45 -6.99 9.44 -4.19
N ALA A 46 -6.13 9.99 -5.05
CA ALA A 46 -6.22 9.83 -6.50
C ALA A 46 -6.13 8.36 -6.91
N LEU A 47 -5.24 7.58 -6.27
CA LEU A 47 -5.15 6.14 -6.49
C LEU A 47 -6.41 5.43 -5.99
N ALA A 48 -6.75 5.63 -4.72
CA ALA A 48 -7.84 4.93 -4.05
C ALA A 48 -9.22 5.15 -4.68
N THR A 49 -9.42 6.29 -5.35
CA THR A 49 -10.70 6.68 -5.98
C THR A 49 -10.70 6.57 -7.50
N SER A 50 -9.59 6.16 -8.10
CA SER A 50 -9.54 5.95 -9.55
C SER A 50 -10.45 4.79 -9.98
N ASP A 51 -10.78 4.77 -11.27
CA ASP A 51 -11.54 3.67 -11.90
C ASP A 51 -10.70 2.42 -12.18
N TRP A 52 -9.38 2.52 -12.07
CA TRP A 52 -8.43 1.47 -12.49
C TRP A 52 -7.69 0.78 -11.36
N TYR A 53 -7.40 1.46 -10.25
CA TYR A 53 -6.49 0.93 -9.22
C TYR A 53 -6.97 -0.38 -8.60
N PHE A 54 -8.29 -0.59 -8.51
CA PHE A 54 -8.90 -1.84 -8.04
C PHE A 54 -9.59 -2.65 -9.15
N ASP A 55 -9.40 -2.29 -10.43
CA ASP A 55 -9.92 -3.07 -11.57
C ASP A 55 -8.83 -4.01 -12.09
N PHE A 56 -8.93 -5.31 -11.76
CA PHE A 56 -7.97 -6.35 -12.18
C PHE A 56 -7.83 -6.51 -13.71
N ARG A 57 -8.71 -5.87 -14.50
CA ARG A 57 -8.63 -5.85 -15.97
C ARG A 57 -7.75 -4.72 -16.50
N ASP A 58 -7.44 -3.72 -15.68
CA ASP A 58 -6.53 -2.65 -16.03
C ASP A 58 -5.09 -3.07 -15.74
N HIS A 59 -4.19 -2.88 -16.71
CA HIS A 59 -2.81 -3.34 -16.61
C HIS A 59 -1.99 -2.56 -15.57
N ARG A 60 -2.51 -1.40 -15.13
CA ARG A 60 -1.91 -0.57 -14.08
C ARG A 60 -2.27 -1.06 -12.67
N CYS A 61 -3.25 -1.94 -12.52
CA CYS A 61 -3.70 -2.45 -11.23
C CYS A 61 -2.56 -3.24 -10.54
N PRO A 62 -2.26 -2.97 -9.26
CA PRO A 62 -1.23 -3.70 -8.53
C PRO A 62 -1.65 -5.11 -8.12
N HIS A 63 -2.94 -5.47 -8.18
CA HIS A 63 -3.39 -6.83 -7.86
C HIS A 63 -2.69 -7.84 -8.79
N ASP A 64 -2.16 -8.91 -8.21
CA ASP A 64 -1.39 -9.98 -8.87
C ASP A 64 -0.03 -9.53 -9.43
N ALA A 65 0.39 -8.29 -9.14
CA ALA A 65 1.73 -7.83 -9.49
C ALA A 65 2.80 -8.46 -8.58
N TRP A 66 3.99 -8.63 -9.14
CA TRP A 66 5.12 -9.27 -8.46
C TRP A 66 6.12 -8.23 -7.97
N LEU A 67 6.57 -8.35 -6.71
CA LEU A 67 7.62 -7.48 -6.20
C LEU A 67 8.95 -7.73 -6.92
N GLU A 68 9.45 -6.71 -7.61
CA GLU A 68 10.78 -6.71 -8.22
C GLU A 68 11.82 -6.11 -7.26
N SER A 69 11.48 -4.99 -6.61
CA SER A 69 12.38 -4.36 -5.64
C SER A 69 11.66 -3.51 -4.61
N LEU A 70 12.24 -3.46 -3.42
CA LEU A 70 11.95 -2.46 -2.40
C LEU A 70 13.26 -1.77 -2.01
N SER A 71 13.25 -0.45 -1.92
CA SER A 71 14.37 0.33 -1.40
C SER A 71 13.93 1.31 -0.33
N VAL A 72 14.73 1.42 0.73
CA VAL A 72 14.61 2.45 1.76
C VAL A 72 15.76 3.42 1.55
N ASN A 73 15.42 4.67 1.27
CA ASN A 73 16.36 5.72 0.94
C ASN A 73 16.28 6.83 2.00
N GLU A 74 17.41 7.45 2.31
CA GLU A 74 17.46 8.63 3.19
C GLU A 74 18.16 9.77 2.45
N PRO A 75 17.51 10.37 1.42
CA PRO A 75 18.08 11.52 0.73
C PRO A 75 18.43 12.61 1.74
N ALA A 76 19.67 13.05 1.68
CA ALA A 76 20.19 14.05 2.59
C ALA A 76 20.28 15.41 1.90
N SER A 77 19.95 16.47 2.64
CA SER A 77 20.05 17.87 2.22
C SER A 77 20.59 18.74 3.36
N GLY A 78 20.82 20.02 3.08
CA GLY A 78 21.47 20.95 4.00
C GLY A 78 22.99 21.00 3.80
N GLU A 79 23.66 21.97 4.42
CA GLU A 79 25.10 22.20 4.21
C GLU A 79 25.97 21.01 4.64
N ARG A 80 25.47 20.23 5.60
CA ARG A 80 26.16 19.07 6.18
C ARG A 80 25.43 17.76 5.93
N ASN A 81 24.46 17.72 5.01
CA ASN A 81 23.60 16.55 4.78
C ASN A 81 22.85 16.12 6.06
N GLU A 82 22.47 17.11 6.87
CA GLU A 82 21.83 16.94 8.18
C GLU A 82 20.31 16.77 8.09
N CYS A 83 19.68 17.30 7.05
CA CYS A 83 18.25 17.13 6.83
C CYS A 83 18.03 15.83 6.06
N ARG A 84 17.42 14.84 6.71
CA ARG A 84 17.10 13.56 6.09
C ARG A 84 15.63 13.24 6.30
N ALA A 85 15.03 12.63 5.30
CA ALA A 85 13.72 12.02 5.41
C ALA A 85 13.76 10.65 4.78
N THR A 86 13.14 9.66 5.42
CA THR A 86 13.03 8.33 4.85
C THR A 86 12.08 8.38 3.66
N GLU A 87 12.47 7.74 2.57
CA GLU A 87 11.68 7.49 1.37
C GLU A 87 11.65 5.98 1.15
N ILE A 88 10.49 5.44 0.82
CA ILE A 88 10.37 4.05 0.38
C ILE A 88 9.99 4.04 -1.09
N ARG A 89 10.66 3.22 -1.90
CA ARG A 89 10.25 2.91 -3.27
C ARG A 89 9.94 1.44 -3.40
N VAL A 90 8.84 1.14 -4.08
CA VAL A 90 8.42 -0.22 -4.42
C VAL A 90 8.28 -0.29 -5.92
N ARG A 91 8.94 -1.26 -6.55
CA ARG A 91 8.77 -1.58 -7.97
C ARG A 91 8.15 -2.95 -8.09
N LEU A 92 7.10 -3.06 -8.89
CA LEU A 92 6.42 -4.29 -9.22
C LEU A 92 6.49 -4.55 -10.72
N LEU A 93 6.54 -5.83 -11.11
CA LEU A 93 6.16 -6.27 -12.44
C LEU A 93 4.63 -6.42 -12.46
N GLY A 94 3.92 -5.71 -13.34
CA GLY A 94 2.46 -5.76 -13.40
C GLY A 94 1.95 -7.16 -13.75
N ALA A 95 0.73 -7.52 -13.36
CA ALA A 95 0.19 -8.88 -13.47
C ALA A 95 0.18 -9.47 -14.90
N TYR A 96 0.08 -8.60 -15.91
CA TYR A 96 0.14 -8.99 -17.33
C TYR A 96 1.58 -9.11 -17.88
N HIS A 97 2.58 -8.81 -17.05
CA HIS A 97 4.01 -8.79 -17.36
C HIS A 97 4.37 -7.90 -18.56
N ASP A 98 3.59 -6.84 -18.83
CA ASP A 98 3.76 -5.91 -19.95
C ASP A 98 4.13 -4.48 -19.51
N GLY A 99 4.57 -4.35 -18.27
CA GLY A 99 5.11 -3.12 -17.72
C GLY A 99 5.37 -3.21 -16.23
N PHE A 100 5.88 -2.13 -15.69
CA PHE A 100 6.25 -2.01 -14.28
C PHE A 100 5.42 -0.94 -13.59
N ILE A 101 5.11 -1.21 -12.34
CA ILE A 101 4.45 -0.28 -11.43
C ILE A 101 5.50 0.23 -10.45
N GLU A 102 5.59 1.55 -10.29
CA GLU A 102 6.43 2.16 -9.26
C GLU A 102 5.59 2.97 -8.28
N PHE A 103 5.76 2.68 -6.99
CA PHE A 103 5.27 3.50 -5.90
C PHE A 103 6.43 4.20 -5.21
N ARG A 104 6.23 5.49 -4.90
CA ARG A 104 7.18 6.28 -4.12
C ARG A 104 6.49 6.95 -2.94
N TYR A 105 6.90 6.57 -1.74
CA TYR A 105 6.39 7.13 -0.49
C TYR A 105 7.36 8.20 0.01
N SER A 106 6.93 9.45 -0.07
CA SER A 106 7.72 10.59 0.41
C SER A 106 7.55 10.77 1.91
N ARG A 107 8.65 11.09 2.62
CA ARG A 107 8.68 11.37 4.07
C ARG A 107 7.93 10.31 4.89
N VAL A 108 8.47 9.10 4.89
CA VAL A 108 7.95 7.98 5.68
C VAL A 108 8.17 8.25 7.17
N PHE A 109 7.10 8.10 7.95
CA PHE A 109 7.10 8.29 9.40
C PHE A 109 7.24 6.97 10.16
N ARG A 110 6.58 5.93 9.65
CA ARG A 110 6.59 4.58 10.23
C ARG A 110 6.41 3.56 9.11
N TYR A 111 7.01 2.40 9.25
CA TYR A 111 6.71 1.28 8.38
C TYR A 111 6.95 -0.06 9.09
N THR A 112 6.33 -1.12 8.60
CA THR A 112 6.56 -2.50 9.00
C THR A 112 6.51 -3.36 7.76
N MET A 113 7.52 -4.21 7.56
CA MET A 113 7.54 -5.20 6.49
C MET A 113 7.61 -6.57 7.16
N ALA A 114 6.51 -7.31 7.16
CA ALA A 114 6.46 -8.66 7.72
C ALA A 114 6.29 -9.69 6.59
N ALA A 115 7.19 -10.64 6.55
CA ALA A 115 7.15 -11.77 5.63
C ALA A 115 7.61 -13.04 6.35
N PRO A 116 6.72 -13.75 7.07
CA PRO A 116 7.07 -14.91 7.89
C PRO A 116 7.75 -16.04 7.10
N ALA A 117 7.46 -16.17 5.81
CA ALA A 117 8.07 -17.15 4.90
C ALA A 117 8.45 -16.46 3.58
N ALA A 118 9.64 -15.88 3.52
CA ALA A 118 10.11 -15.07 2.38
C ALA A 118 11.11 -15.79 1.45
N GLU A 119 11.45 -17.07 1.71
CA GLU A 119 12.43 -17.84 0.93
C GLU A 119 12.13 -17.82 -0.58
N ARG A 120 10.85 -17.83 -0.94
CA ARG A 120 10.37 -17.88 -2.32
C ARG A 120 9.87 -16.51 -2.82
N GLY A 121 10.11 -15.45 -2.07
CA GLY A 121 9.50 -14.14 -2.28
C GLY A 121 8.17 -13.98 -1.52
N LEU A 122 7.48 -12.87 -1.77
CA LEU A 122 6.23 -12.51 -1.10
C LEU A 122 4.98 -13.07 -1.77
N GLY A 123 5.10 -13.59 -2.99
CA GLY A 123 3.96 -13.94 -3.83
C GLY A 123 3.32 -12.69 -4.44
N ASP A 124 2.07 -12.85 -4.82
CA ASP A 124 1.28 -11.83 -5.48
C ASP A 124 0.85 -10.73 -4.48
N TRP A 125 0.83 -9.49 -4.93
CA TRP A 125 0.12 -8.42 -4.22
C TRP A 125 -1.38 -8.69 -4.33
N LEU A 126 -2.05 -9.01 -3.22
CA LEU A 126 -3.45 -9.46 -3.22
C LEU A 126 -4.43 -8.31 -3.02
N TYR A 127 -4.34 -7.67 -1.86
CA TYR A 127 -5.21 -6.57 -1.45
C TYR A 127 -4.38 -5.50 -0.79
N ASP A 128 -4.79 -4.27 -0.97
CA ASP A 128 -4.23 -3.13 -0.27
C ASP A 128 -5.29 -2.07 -0.05
N GLU A 129 -5.04 -1.19 0.90
CA GLU A 129 -5.88 -0.04 1.13
C GLU A 129 -5.08 1.15 1.66
N PHE A 130 -5.60 2.33 1.35
CA PHE A 130 -5.13 3.59 1.89
C PHE A 130 -6.08 4.07 2.98
N ARG A 131 -5.50 4.57 4.07
CA ARG A 131 -6.24 5.21 5.17
C ARG A 131 -5.55 6.49 5.60
N VAL A 132 -6.28 7.38 6.25
CA VAL A 132 -5.73 8.58 6.90
C VAL A 132 -5.41 8.27 8.36
N SER A 133 -4.17 8.54 8.77
CA SER A 133 -3.77 8.46 10.18
C SER A 133 -4.35 9.64 10.98
N PRO A 134 -4.39 9.56 12.33
CA PRO A 134 -4.83 10.69 13.17
C PRO A 134 -4.03 11.99 12.95
N ASP A 135 -2.81 11.89 12.41
CA ASP A 135 -1.95 13.03 12.11
C ASP A 135 -2.15 13.57 10.67
N GLY A 136 -3.15 13.08 9.92
CA GLY A 136 -3.44 13.52 8.54
C GLY A 136 -2.45 12.97 7.50
N ARG A 137 -1.87 11.80 7.74
CA ARG A 137 -0.90 11.12 6.85
C ARG A 137 -1.56 9.95 6.15
N VAL A 138 -0.99 9.50 5.03
CA VAL A 138 -1.44 8.25 4.40
C VAL A 138 -0.84 7.07 5.15
N ILE A 139 -1.66 6.06 5.42
CA ILE A 139 -1.28 4.71 5.78
C ILE A 139 -1.64 3.84 4.58
N HIS A 140 -0.65 3.17 3.99
CA HIS A 140 -0.85 2.13 2.99
C HIS A 140 -0.59 0.77 3.65
N GLU A 141 -1.61 -0.08 3.72
CA GLU A 141 -1.48 -1.46 4.19
C GLU A 141 -1.63 -2.40 3.00
N ILE A 142 -0.67 -3.31 2.83
CA ILE A 142 -0.56 -4.20 1.67
C ILE A 142 -0.48 -5.64 2.17
N GLU A 143 -1.29 -6.50 1.58
CA GLU A 143 -1.33 -7.93 1.82
C GLU A 143 -0.75 -8.69 0.63
N TRP A 144 0.13 -9.65 0.94
CA TRP A 144 0.80 -10.49 -0.05
C TRP A 144 0.38 -11.95 0.13
N ALA A 145 0.24 -12.66 -0.99
CA ALA A 145 -0.21 -14.06 -1.01
C ALA A 145 0.68 -15.01 -0.22
N GLY A 146 1.99 -14.75 -0.18
CA GLY A 146 2.98 -15.66 0.39
C GLY A 146 3.07 -17.00 -0.36
N PHE A 147 3.86 -17.94 0.17
CA PHE A 147 4.09 -19.25 -0.45
C PHE A 147 4.04 -20.44 0.54
N GLY A 148 3.24 -20.38 1.61
CA GLY A 148 3.12 -21.48 2.57
C GLY A 148 1.93 -21.41 3.52
N GLU A 149 1.78 -22.43 4.37
CA GLU A 149 0.85 -22.42 5.50
C GLU A 149 1.45 -21.57 6.63
N GLY A 150 1.00 -20.33 6.78
CA GLY A 150 1.55 -19.39 7.77
C GLY A 150 0.79 -18.07 7.80
N PRO A 151 1.10 -17.17 8.76
CA PRO A 151 0.48 -15.87 8.83
C PRO A 151 0.77 -15.07 7.55
N GLU A 152 -0.24 -14.31 7.08
CA GLU A 152 -0.16 -13.47 5.89
C GLU A 152 1.07 -12.56 5.94
N SER A 153 1.75 -12.43 4.79
CA SER A 153 2.80 -11.42 4.63
C SER A 153 2.12 -10.06 4.45
N ARG A 154 2.52 -9.09 5.26
CA ARG A 154 1.81 -7.81 5.36
C ARG A 154 2.77 -6.67 5.57
N TRP A 155 2.57 -5.63 4.77
CA TRP A 155 3.34 -4.41 4.83
C TRP A 155 2.44 -3.26 5.27
N LEU A 156 3.01 -2.34 6.04
CA LEU A 156 2.35 -1.11 6.46
C LEU A 156 3.33 0.04 6.28
N ILE A 157 2.92 1.10 5.59
CA ILE A 157 3.73 2.30 5.35
C ILE A 157 2.89 3.52 5.72
N GLU A 158 3.34 4.30 6.71
CA GLU A 158 2.79 5.63 7.04
C GLU A 158 3.72 6.70 6.45
N ALA A 159 3.20 7.52 5.52
CA ALA A 159 3.99 8.50 4.76
C ALA A 159 3.23 9.82 4.61
N SER A 160 3.90 10.88 4.13
CA SER A 160 3.20 12.14 3.87
C SER A 160 2.26 12.03 2.67
N ASP A 161 2.66 11.30 1.64
CA ASP A 161 1.84 10.96 0.46
C ASP A 161 2.51 9.79 -0.30
N VAL A 162 1.86 9.33 -1.38
CA VAL A 162 2.35 8.33 -2.31
C VAL A 162 2.25 8.83 -3.76
N GLU A 163 3.30 8.62 -4.54
CA GLU A 163 3.32 8.83 -5.99
C GLU A 163 3.26 7.46 -6.69
N PHE A 164 2.62 7.41 -7.86
CA PHE A 164 2.48 6.20 -8.69
C PHE A 164 2.95 6.49 -10.11
N GLU A 165 3.64 5.53 -10.71
CA GLU A 165 4.02 5.55 -12.12
C GLU A 165 3.82 4.18 -12.76
N TRP A 166 3.29 4.17 -13.99
CA TRP A 166 3.23 2.99 -14.86
C TRP A 166 4.24 3.14 -15.99
N ILE A 167 5.08 2.12 -16.17
CA ILE A 167 6.17 2.08 -17.15
C ILE A 167 5.91 0.90 -18.10
N PRO A 168 5.32 1.11 -19.29
CA PRO A 168 5.10 0.05 -20.28
C PRO A 168 6.42 -0.62 -20.72
N SER A 169 6.37 -1.91 -21.04
CA SER A 169 7.50 -2.69 -21.57
C SER A 169 7.32 -3.13 -23.03
#